data_AF-A0AAQ2GJE7-F1
#
_entry.id   AF-A0AAQ2GJE7-F1
#
_cell.length_a   1.000
_cell.length_b   1.000
_cell.length_c   1.000
_cell.angle_alpha   90.00
_cell.angle_beta   90.00
_cell.angle_gamma   90.00
#
_symmetry.space_group_name_H-M   'P 1'
#
loop_
_entity.id
_entity.type
_entity.pdbx_description
1 polymer ?
#
loop_
_entity_poly.entity_id
_entity_poly.type
_entity_poly.pdbx_seq_one_letter_code
_entity_poly.pdbx_strand_id
1 'polypeptide(L)'
;MSLCILAAGKTVTLAAAAFTLSWTHSVERTRWEEHWKVMPSGLQVTEARIKGSGAGMEPPEGAVLRDGWWAYAPKVGPQRSLMLAASGATGDGWTLCTDQGCRELGKVAGGTIVLEPCAPDGTSLPR
;
A
#
# COMPACT_ATOMS: atom_id res chain seq x y z
N MET A 1 -12.86 1.10 -12.01
CA MET A 1 -12.24 0.08 -11.14
C MET A 1 -12.47 0.52 -9.71
N SER A 2 -12.59 -0.43 -8.79
CA SER A 2 -12.85 -0.13 -7.38
C SER A 2 -11.91 -0.92 -6.49
N LEU A 3 -11.45 -0.30 -5.41
CA LEU A 3 -10.63 -0.91 -4.38
C LEU A 3 -11.51 -1.26 -3.18
N CYS A 4 -11.40 -2.49 -2.70
CA CYS A 4 -12.08 -2.98 -1.51
C CYS A 4 -11.08 -3.03 -0.34
N ILE A 5 -11.47 -2.44 0.79
CA ILE A 5 -10.73 -2.46 2.05
C ILE A 5 -11.50 -3.31 3.04
N LEU A 6 -10.92 -4.43 3.46
CA LEU A 6 -11.51 -5.33 4.45
C LEU A 6 -10.77 -5.17 5.77
N ALA A 7 -11.49 -4.78 6.82
CA ALA A 7 -10.93 -4.61 8.16
C ALA A 7 -12.00 -4.90 9.21
N ALA A 8 -11.65 -5.67 10.25
CA ALA A 8 -12.54 -5.95 11.38
C ALA A 8 -13.96 -6.40 10.98
N GLY A 9 -14.07 -7.25 9.95
CA GLY A 9 -15.35 -7.77 9.45
C GLY A 9 -16.20 -6.78 8.66
N LYS A 10 -15.66 -5.60 8.31
CA LYS A 10 -16.30 -4.59 7.46
C LYS A 10 -15.57 -4.49 6.12
N THR A 11 -16.33 -4.20 5.07
CA THR A 11 -15.80 -3.92 3.74
C THR A 11 -16.15 -2.49 3.34
N VAL A 12 -15.16 -1.72 2.88
CA VAL A 12 -15.33 -0.38 2.34
C VAL A 12 -14.89 -0.38 0.87
N THR A 13 -15.75 0.10 0.00
CA THR A 13 -15.49 0.22 -1.44
C THR A 13 -15.09 1.65 -1.78
N LEU A 14 -13.97 1.81 -2.48
CA LEU A 14 -13.48 3.09 -2.99
C LEU A 14 -13.44 3.04 -4.51
N ALA A 15 -14.03 4.03 -5.17
CA ALA A 15 -13.87 4.20 -6.60
C ALA A 15 -12.47 4.74 -6.87
N ALA A 16 -11.54 3.87 -7.25
CA ALA A 16 -10.14 4.21 -7.48
C ALA A 16 -9.52 3.26 -8.51
N ALA A 17 -8.93 3.82 -9.56
CA ALA A 17 -8.13 3.05 -10.52
C ALA A 17 -6.65 2.93 -10.09
N ALA A 18 -6.21 3.79 -9.17
CA ALA A 18 -4.88 3.79 -8.59
C ALA A 18 -4.94 4.39 -7.18
N PHE A 19 -3.96 4.03 -6.35
CA PHE A 19 -3.79 4.61 -5.03
C PHE A 19 -2.32 4.67 -4.65
N THR A 20 -2.01 5.56 -3.72
CA THR A 20 -0.71 5.61 -3.05
C THR A 20 -0.86 5.03 -1.66
N LEU A 21 0.00 4.07 -1.31
CA LEU A 21 0.12 3.55 0.04
C LEU A 21 1.40 4.06 0.65
N SER A 22 1.34 4.59 1.86
CA SER A 22 2.53 5.14 2.51
C SER A 22 2.52 4.90 4.02
N TRP A 23 3.69 4.62 4.58
CA TRP A 23 3.85 4.25 5.99
C TRP A 23 5.26 4.58 6.49
N THR A 24 5.41 4.60 7.81
CA THR A 24 6.72 4.69 8.46
C THR A 24 7.23 3.27 8.70
N HIS A 25 8.38 2.90 8.14
CA HIS A 25 8.96 1.58 8.36
C HIS A 25 9.37 1.42 9.84
N SER A 26 8.99 0.31 10.47
CA SER A 26 9.08 0.18 11.94
C SER A 26 10.51 0.15 12.47
N VAL A 27 11.41 -0.47 11.72
CA VAL A 27 12.82 -0.63 12.09
C VAL A 27 13.59 0.65 11.72
N GLU A 28 13.50 1.04 10.45
CA GLU A 28 14.29 2.16 9.89
C GLU A 28 13.75 3.53 10.28
N ARG A 29 12.48 3.62 10.71
CA ARG A 29 11.77 4.87 10.99
C ARG A 29 11.78 5.88 9.84
N THR A 30 11.88 5.38 8.61
CA THR A 30 11.84 6.19 7.38
C THR A 30 10.48 6.09 6.71
N ARG A 31 10.12 7.11 5.92
CA ARG A 31 8.87 7.12 5.13
C ARG A 31 9.06 6.29 3.87
N TRP A 32 8.11 5.39 3.63
CA TRP A 32 8.00 4.56 2.45
C TRP A 32 6.70 4.87 1.74
N GLU A 33 6.75 4.86 0.41
CA GLU A 33 5.60 5.12 -0.45
C GLU A 33 5.59 4.14 -1.62
N GLU A 34 4.41 3.64 -1.96
CA GLU A 34 4.20 2.78 -3.11
C GLU A 34 3.00 3.25 -3.92
N HIS A 35 3.15 3.24 -5.25
CA HIS A 35 2.10 3.59 -6.19
C HIS A 35 1.53 2.32 -6.81
N TRP A 36 0.23 2.12 -6.60
CA TRP A 36 -0.48 0.92 -7.00
C TRP A 36 -1.54 1.24 -8.05
N LYS A 37 -1.68 0.37 -9.05
CA LYS A 37 -2.80 0.34 -9.99
C LYS A 37 -3.77 -0.78 -9.63
N VAL A 38 -5.07 -0.48 -9.65
CA VAL A 38 -6.14 -1.45 -9.45
C VAL A 38 -6.51 -2.04 -10.81
N MET A 39 -6.15 -3.31 -11.01
CA MET A 39 -6.41 -4.05 -12.24
C MET A 39 -7.43 -5.16 -11.97
N PRO A 40 -8.16 -5.64 -13.00
CA PRO A 40 -9.03 -6.82 -12.85
C PRO A 40 -8.29 -8.07 -12.37
N SER A 41 -6.99 -8.18 -12.69
CA SER A 41 -6.13 -9.30 -12.30
C SER A 41 -5.49 -9.15 -10.91
N GLY A 42 -5.62 -8.00 -10.25
CA GLY A 42 -4.97 -7.72 -8.98
C GLY A 42 -4.50 -6.26 -8.82
N LEU A 43 -3.77 -6.02 -7.75
CA LEU A 43 -3.09 -4.76 -7.45
C LEU A 43 -1.65 -4.84 -7.98
N GLN A 44 -1.32 -3.96 -8.92
CA GLN A 44 0.03 -3.90 -9.50
C GLN A 44 0.78 -2.71 -8.91
N VAL A 45 1.88 -2.97 -8.21
CA VAL A 45 2.82 -1.91 -7.83
C VAL A 45 3.56 -1.44 -9.08
N THR A 46 3.60 -0.13 -9.27
CA THR A 46 4.23 0.50 -10.43
C THR A 46 5.49 1.27 -10.04
N GLU A 47 5.56 1.70 -8.80
CA GLU A 47 6.69 2.43 -8.25
C GLU A 47 6.71 2.25 -6.73
N ALA A 48 7.91 2.16 -6.17
CA ALA A 48 8.17 2.24 -4.74
C ALA A 48 9.23 3.31 -4.50
N ARG A 49 9.08 4.04 -3.40
CA ARG A 49 9.96 5.14 -3.00
C ARG A 49 10.29 5.03 -1.53
N ILE A 50 11.57 5.17 -1.20
CA ILE A 50 12.08 5.12 0.17
C ILE A 50 12.86 6.39 0.45
N LYS A 51 12.56 7.05 1.58
CA LYS A 51 13.27 8.25 1.99
C LYS A 51 14.57 7.89 2.71
N GLY A 52 15.70 8.36 2.18
CA GLY A 52 17.04 8.10 2.71
C GLY A 52 17.57 6.68 2.40
N SER A 53 18.80 6.41 2.84
CA SER A 53 19.45 5.09 2.75
C SER A 53 19.74 4.62 4.17
N GLY A 54 18.82 3.84 4.74
CA GLY A 54 19.00 3.17 6.02
C GLY A 54 19.91 1.94 5.90
N ALA A 55 20.38 1.40 7.03
CA ALA A 55 21.24 0.22 7.02
C ALA A 55 20.42 -1.02 6.59
N GLY A 56 20.86 -1.74 5.56
CA GLY A 56 20.11 -2.89 5.02
C GLY A 56 18.99 -2.50 4.05
N MET A 57 18.93 -1.23 3.64
CA MET A 57 18.01 -0.70 2.64
C MET A 57 18.79 -0.25 1.39
N GLU A 58 19.77 -1.04 0.95
CA GLU A 58 20.42 -0.82 -0.33
C GLU A 58 19.33 -0.72 -1.43
N PRO A 59 19.23 0.43 -2.12
CA PRO A 59 18.27 0.58 -3.20
C PRO A 59 18.49 -0.52 -4.24
N PRO A 60 17.43 -1.15 -4.76
CA PRO A 60 17.60 -2.18 -5.77
C PRO A 60 18.30 -1.62 -7.01
N GLU A 61 18.93 -2.51 -7.78
CA GLU A 61 19.60 -2.14 -9.02
C GLU A 61 18.64 -1.37 -9.94
N GLY A 62 19.07 -0.19 -10.40
CA GLY A 62 18.26 0.72 -11.20
C GLY A 62 17.41 1.71 -10.42
N ALA A 63 17.49 1.74 -9.08
CA ALA A 63 16.88 2.79 -8.29
C ALA A 63 17.55 4.15 -8.54
N VAL A 64 16.74 5.20 -8.60
CA VAL A 64 17.19 6.57 -8.87
C VAL A 64 16.97 7.43 -7.64
N LEU A 65 18.02 8.09 -7.17
CA LEU A 65 17.94 9.07 -6.09
C LEU A 65 17.44 10.41 -6.65
N ARG A 66 16.32 10.92 -6.12
CA ARG A 66 15.77 12.24 -6.42
C ARG A 66 15.26 12.88 -5.15
N ASP A 67 15.73 14.08 -4.83
CA ASP A 67 15.28 14.87 -3.66
C ASP A 67 15.29 14.09 -2.33
N GLY A 68 16.30 13.23 -2.14
CA GLY A 68 16.43 12.39 -0.94
C GLY A 68 15.56 11.14 -0.91
N TRP A 69 14.86 10.82 -2.01
CA TRP A 69 14.08 9.61 -2.21
C TRP A 69 14.73 8.69 -3.23
N TRP A 70 14.87 7.43 -2.87
CA TRP A 70 15.20 6.36 -3.81
C TRP A 70 13.92 5.84 -4.44
N ALA A 71 13.76 6.05 -5.74
CA ALA A 71 12.60 5.58 -6.50
C ALA A 71 12.99 4.43 -7.44
N TYR A 72 12.16 3.39 -7.49
CA TYR A 72 12.34 2.24 -8.37
C TYR A 72 11.00 1.61 -8.74
N ALA A 73 10.98 0.81 -9.81
CA ALA A 73 9.82 0.02 -10.20
C ALA A 73 10.00 -1.43 -9.73
N PRO A 74 9.21 -1.91 -8.75
CA PRO A 74 9.32 -3.29 -8.29
C PRO A 74 8.96 -4.29 -9.40
N LYS A 75 9.79 -5.31 -9.60
CA LYS A 75 9.58 -6.35 -10.63
C LYS A 75 8.71 -7.50 -10.10
N VAL A 76 7.58 -7.17 -9.50
CA VAL A 76 6.60 -8.15 -9.01
C VAL A 76 5.35 -8.08 -9.88
N GLY A 77 4.71 -9.23 -10.14
CA GLY A 77 3.45 -9.27 -10.88
C GLY A 77 2.28 -8.68 -10.08
N PRO A 78 1.06 -8.66 -10.66
CA PRO A 78 -0.14 -8.22 -9.94
C PRO A 78 -0.40 -9.10 -8.72
N GLN A 79 -0.60 -8.46 -7.57
CA GLN A 79 -0.91 -9.11 -6.30
C GLN A 79 -2.43 -9.23 -6.17
N ARG A 80 -2.97 -10.41 -5.84
CA ARG A 80 -4.43 -10.57 -5.67
C ARG A 80 -4.96 -9.67 -4.56
N SER A 81 -4.21 -9.57 -3.48
CA SER A 81 -4.50 -8.71 -2.33
C SER A 81 -3.23 -8.28 -1.63
N LEU A 82 -3.33 -7.20 -0.85
CA LEU A 82 -2.28 -6.72 0.04
C LEU A 82 -2.76 -6.88 1.48
N MET A 83 -1.93 -7.51 2.32
CA MET A 83 -2.19 -7.69 3.73
C MET A 83 -1.38 -6.67 4.53
N LEU A 84 -2.06 -5.65 5.04
CA LEU A 84 -1.46 -4.60 5.84
C LEU A 84 -1.52 -5.00 7.32
N ALA A 85 -0.36 -5.18 7.93
CA ALA A 85 -0.27 -5.41 9.36
C ALA A 85 -0.65 -4.13 10.11
N ALA A 86 -1.65 -4.22 11.00
CA ALA A 86 -2.06 -3.14 11.88
C ALA A 86 -1.57 -3.43 13.32
N SER A 87 -0.26 -3.64 13.49
CA SER A 87 0.30 -4.06 14.79
C SER A 87 0.32 -2.93 15.84
N GLY A 88 0.17 -1.67 15.41
CA GLY A 88 0.33 -0.49 16.27
C GLY A 88 1.76 -0.26 16.77
N ALA A 89 2.73 -1.11 16.40
CA ALA A 89 4.10 -1.08 16.91
C ALA A 89 4.88 0.19 16.54
N THR A 90 4.46 0.86 15.47
CA THR A 90 5.07 2.11 15.00
C THR A 90 4.44 3.36 15.58
N GLY A 91 3.30 3.26 16.27
CA GLY A 91 2.46 4.41 16.62
C GLY A 91 1.76 5.06 15.41
N ASP A 92 2.33 4.92 14.21
CA ASP A 92 1.76 5.31 12.93
C ASP A 92 0.97 4.18 12.28
N GLY A 93 -0.04 4.54 11.48
CA GLY A 93 -0.76 3.63 10.59
C GLY A 93 -0.29 3.71 9.14
N TRP A 94 -1.06 3.09 8.27
CA TRP A 94 -0.94 3.23 6.82
C TRP A 94 -1.75 4.44 6.35
N THR A 95 -1.19 5.23 5.44
CA THR A 95 -1.95 6.26 4.73
C THR A 95 -2.24 5.77 3.32
N LEU A 96 -3.52 5.66 2.98
CA LEU A 96 -3.99 5.32 1.64
C LEU A 96 -4.59 6.57 1.00
N CYS A 97 -4.02 7.01 -0.12
CA CYS A 97 -4.50 8.19 -0.85
C CYS A 97 -4.99 7.80 -2.26
N THR A 98 -6.16 8.31 -2.62
CA THR A 98 -6.72 8.27 -3.98
C THR A 98 -6.96 9.69 -4.48
N ASP A 99 -7.46 9.83 -5.69
CA ASP A 99 -7.97 11.09 -6.24
C ASP A 99 -9.11 11.71 -5.40
N GLN A 100 -9.85 10.88 -4.65
CA GLN A 100 -10.91 11.32 -3.74
C GLN A 100 -10.41 11.76 -2.36
N GLY A 101 -9.11 11.60 -2.07
CA GLY A 101 -8.49 12.01 -0.81
C GLY A 101 -7.76 10.87 -0.08
N CYS A 102 -7.28 11.18 1.12
CA CYS A 102 -6.47 10.27 1.93
C CYS A 102 -7.22 9.73 3.15
N ARG A 103 -6.90 8.49 3.54
CA ARG A 103 -7.45 7.80 4.70
C ARG A 103 -6.32 7.14 5.49
N GLU A 104 -6.40 7.23 6.82
CA GLU A 104 -5.51 6.49 7.71
C GLU A 104 -6.13 5.12 8.03
N LEU A 105 -5.33 4.06 7.96
CA LEU A 105 -5.70 2.67 8.21
C LEU A 105 -4.78 2.09 9.28
N GLY A 106 -5.33 1.37 10.27
CA GLY A 106 -4.49 0.63 11.23
C GLY A 106 -3.68 1.49 12.21
N LYS A 107 -4.13 2.72 12.50
CA LYS A 107 -3.51 3.63 13.49
C LYS A 107 -3.48 3.05 14.91
N VAL A 108 -4.51 2.27 15.25
CA VAL A 108 -4.60 1.52 16.50
C VAL A 108 -4.35 0.05 16.18
N ALA A 109 -3.69 -0.65 17.11
CA ALA A 109 -3.46 -2.08 16.99
C ALA A 109 -4.79 -2.84 16.75
N GLY A 110 -4.78 -3.75 15.78
CA GLY A 110 -5.97 -4.52 15.40
C GLY A 110 -5.65 -5.66 14.44
N GLY A 111 -6.69 -6.26 13.89
CA GLY A 111 -6.56 -7.31 12.88
C GLY A 111 -5.96 -6.79 11.56
N THR A 112 -5.43 -7.70 10.75
CA THR A 112 -4.91 -7.41 9.41
C THR A 112 -5.96 -6.70 8.56
N ILE A 113 -5.54 -5.65 7.87
CA ILE A 113 -6.34 -4.93 6.88
C ILE A 113 -5.99 -5.48 5.51
N VAL A 114 -6.98 -5.85 4.71
CA VAL A 114 -6.77 -6.40 3.37
C VAL A 114 -7.22 -5.41 2.33
N LEU A 115 -6.36 -5.14 1.34
CA LEU A 115 -6.69 -4.37 0.14
C LEU A 115 -6.78 -5.31 -1.06
N GLU A 116 -7.82 -5.20 -1.87
CA GLU A 116 -7.98 -6.00 -3.08
C GLU A 116 -8.87 -5.28 -4.11
N PRO A 117 -8.80 -5.64 -5.41
CA PRO A 117 -9.80 -5.18 -6.36
C PRO A 117 -11.18 -5.68 -5.93
N CYS A 118 -12.20 -4.82 -5.99
CA CYS A 118 -13.56 -5.31 -5.79
C CYS A 118 -13.98 -6.21 -6.96
N ALA A 119 -14.76 -7.24 -6.66
CA ALA A 119 -15.49 -8.01 -7.65
C ALA A 119 -16.43 -7.09 -8.46
N PRO A 120 -16.80 -7.47 -9.69
CA PRO A 120 -17.71 -6.69 -10.54
C PRO A 120 -19.06 -6.36 -9.88
N ASP A 121 -19.50 -7.14 -8.89
CA ASP A 121 -20.75 -6.91 -8.15
C ASP A 121 -20.56 -6.02 -6.89
N GLY A 122 -19.38 -5.43 -6.71
CA GLY A 122 -19.06 -4.55 -5.57
C GLY A 122 -18.71 -5.27 -4.26
N THR A 123 -18.68 -6.60 -4.29
CA THR A 123 -18.24 -7.48 -3.19
C THR A 123 -16.74 -7.76 -3.26
N SER A 124 -16.12 -8.16 -2.15
CA SER A 124 -14.74 -8.68 -2.13
C SER A 124 -14.64 -9.96 -2.97
N LEU A 125 -13.53 -10.16 -3.68
CA LEU A 125 -13.30 -11.38 -4.45
C LEU A 125 -13.22 -12.58 -3.48
N PRO A 126 -13.87 -13.73 -3.76
CA PRO A 126 -13.74 -14.91 -2.93
C PRO A 126 -12.27 -15.37 -2.89
N ARG A 127 -11.80 -15.70 -1.68
CA ARG A 127 -10.41 -16.05 -1.35
C ARG A 127 -9.98 -17.39 -1.95
#